data_AF-A0A5U0U7Z8-F1
#
_entry.id   AF-A0A5U0U7Z8-F1
#
_cell.length_a   1.000
_cell.length_b   1.000
_cell.length_c   1.000
_cell.angle_alpha   90.00
_cell.angle_beta   90.00
_cell.angle_gamma   90.00
#
_symmetry.space_group_name_H-M   'P 1'
#
loop_
_entity.id
_entity.type
_entity.pdbx_description
1 polymer ?
#
loop_
_entity_poly.entity_id
_entity_poly.type
_entity_poly.pdbx_seq_one_letter_code
_entity_poly.pdbx_strand_id
1 'polypeptide(L)'
;MEQRAFLIEINKLIASITSKNMTVKGCSTEDILYLEENYGELPKSYKLFLSLLGVESGDFKEGTDLLFKDINDINKYTIELMQENNISIPVGMYSFLLHQGYSALFFIE
;
A
#
# COMPACT_ATOMS: atom_id res chain seq x y z
N MET A 1 20.23 8.32 -2.41
CA MET A 1 20.89 7.04 -2.04
C MET A 1 19.86 6.00 -1.60
N GLU A 2 18.85 6.39 -0.83
CA GLU A 2 17.77 5.50 -0.33
C GLU A 2 16.88 4.88 -1.42
N GLN A 3 16.47 5.65 -2.45
CA GLN A 3 15.60 5.11 -3.52
C GLN A 3 16.26 3.98 -4.33
N ARG A 4 17.56 4.06 -4.59
CA ARG A 4 18.28 3.01 -5.32
C ARG A 4 18.37 1.73 -4.49
N ALA A 5 18.63 1.85 -3.19
CA ALA A 5 18.66 0.70 -2.28
C ALA A 5 17.27 0.07 -2.19
N PHE A 6 16.21 0.88 -2.03
CA PHE A 6 14.83 0.42 -2.03
C PHE A 6 14.47 -0.34 -3.32
N LEU A 7 14.83 0.23 -4.49
CA LEU A 7 14.59 -0.40 -5.78
C LEU A 7 15.31 -1.75 -5.92
N ILE A 8 16.52 -1.88 -5.37
CA ILE A 8 17.26 -3.15 -5.37
C ILE A 8 16.52 -4.19 -4.52
N GLU A 9 16.11 -3.83 -3.30
CA GLU A 9 15.45 -4.78 -2.39
C GLU A 9 14.06 -5.18 -2.87
N ILE A 10 13.27 -4.26 -3.42
CA ILE A 10 11.95 -4.61 -3.96
C ILE A 10 12.07 -5.51 -5.20
N ASN A 11 13.08 -5.30 -6.06
CA ASN A 11 13.30 -6.21 -7.20
C ASN A 11 13.74 -7.60 -6.76
N LYS A 12 14.52 -7.73 -5.67
CA LYS A 12 14.83 -9.04 -5.08
C LYS A 12 13.57 -9.74 -4.55
N LEU A 13 12.67 -9.00 -3.91
CA LEU A 13 11.37 -9.53 -3.47
C LEU A 13 10.56 -10.04 -4.68
N ILE A 14 10.44 -9.23 -5.73
CA ILE A 14 9.70 -9.59 -6.95
C ILE A 14 10.30 -10.84 -7.60
N ALA A 15 11.64 -10.92 -7.70
CA ALA A 15 12.33 -12.09 -8.22
C ALA A 15 12.04 -13.35 -7.39
N SER A 16 12.00 -13.23 -6.05
CA SER A 16 11.65 -14.33 -5.16
C SER A 16 10.22 -14.83 -5.39
N ILE A 17 9.24 -13.92 -5.50
CA ILE A 17 7.83 -14.27 -5.75
C ILE A 17 7.68 -14.95 -7.12
N THR A 18 8.23 -14.34 -8.16
CA THR A 18 8.12 -14.86 -9.54
C THR A 18 8.85 -16.20 -9.74
N SER A 19 9.92 -16.47 -8.98
CA SER A 19 10.58 -17.80 -8.99
C SER A 19 9.69 -18.96 -8.54
N LYS A 20 8.59 -18.66 -7.82
CA LYS A 20 7.56 -19.62 -7.42
C LYS A 20 6.42 -19.77 -8.44
N ASN A 21 6.55 -19.18 -9.64
CA ASN A 21 5.50 -19.09 -10.65
C ASN A 21 4.27 -18.27 -10.21
N MET A 22 4.45 -17.32 -9.29
CA MET A 22 3.41 -16.37 -8.89
C MET A 22 3.50 -15.07 -9.69
N THR A 23 2.36 -14.41 -9.86
CA THR A 23 2.27 -13.14 -10.59
C THR A 23 2.58 -11.96 -9.68
N VAL A 24 3.35 -11.02 -10.21
CA VAL A 24 3.51 -9.67 -9.65
C VAL A 24 3.12 -8.67 -10.72
N LYS A 25 2.32 -7.67 -10.34
CA LYS A 25 1.88 -6.61 -11.23
C LYS A 25 1.84 -5.28 -10.49
N GLY A 26 2.42 -4.25 -11.09
CA GLY A 26 2.35 -2.88 -10.61
C GLY A 26 1.13 -2.12 -11.08
N CYS A 27 0.80 -1.05 -10.36
CA CYS A 27 -0.14 -0.01 -10.74
C CYS A 27 0.35 0.73 -11.99
N SER A 28 -0.60 1.15 -12.83
CA SER A 28 -0.30 2.10 -13.90
C SER A 28 -0.12 3.51 -13.36
N THR A 29 0.26 4.45 -14.23
CA THR A 29 0.30 5.86 -13.87
C THR A 29 -1.10 6.40 -13.54
N GLU A 30 -2.12 5.94 -14.26
CA GLU A 30 -3.52 6.31 -14.03
C GLU A 30 -4.02 5.80 -12.67
N ASP A 31 -3.66 4.58 -12.28
CA ASP A 31 -3.98 4.04 -10.95
C ASP A 31 -3.38 4.92 -9.83
N ILE A 32 -2.12 5.33 -9.98
CA ILE A 32 -1.44 6.18 -8.99
C ILE A 32 -2.06 7.58 -8.95
N LEU A 33 -2.38 8.17 -10.11
CA LEU A 33 -3.04 9.47 -10.18
C LEU A 33 -4.43 9.42 -9.52
N TYR A 34 -5.20 8.37 -9.76
CA TYR A 34 -6.48 8.15 -9.08
C TYR A 34 -6.31 8.15 -7.55
N LEU A 35 -5.27 7.49 -7.02
CA LEU A 35 -5.03 7.53 -5.57
C LEU A 35 -4.68 8.93 -5.08
N GLU A 36 -3.80 9.66 -5.79
CA GLU A 36 -3.40 11.01 -5.39
C GLU A 36 -4.56 12.01 -5.45
N GLU A 37 -5.48 11.86 -6.40
CA GLU A 37 -6.70 12.67 -6.49
C GLU A 37 -7.66 12.45 -5.30
N ASN A 38 -7.70 11.23 -4.74
CA ASN A 38 -8.60 10.90 -3.64
C ASN A 38 -7.98 11.09 -2.25
N TYR A 39 -6.65 10.94 -2.12
CA TYR A 39 -5.97 10.85 -0.83
C TYR A 39 -4.81 11.84 -0.63
N GLY A 40 -4.49 12.65 -1.63
CA GLY A 40 -3.38 13.62 -1.57
C GLY A 40 -2.05 13.04 -2.07
N GLU A 41 -0.98 13.84 -1.99
CA GLU A 41 0.32 13.44 -2.53
C GLU A 41 0.87 12.21 -1.81
N LEU A 42 1.17 11.15 -2.58
CA LEU A 42 1.69 9.91 -2.02
C LEU A 42 3.21 9.97 -1.86
N PRO A 43 3.77 9.40 -0.78
CA PRO A 43 5.22 9.32 -0.61
C PRO A 43 5.90 8.63 -1.80
N LYS A 44 7.04 9.17 -2.25
CA LYS A 44 7.75 8.67 -3.45
C LYS A 44 8.06 7.17 -3.40
N SER A 45 8.48 6.65 -2.24
CA SER A 45 8.78 5.23 -2.06
C SER A 45 7.52 4.35 -2.14
N TYR A 46 6.38 4.88 -1.70
CA TYR A 46 5.10 4.19 -1.79
C TYR A 46 4.57 4.16 -3.23
N LYS A 47 4.70 5.27 -3.98
CA LYS A 47 4.43 5.27 -5.43
C LYS A 47 5.29 4.26 -6.18
N LEU A 48 6.58 4.19 -5.84
CA LEU A 48 7.49 3.20 -6.43
C LEU A 48 7.07 1.77 -6.09
N PHE A 49 6.68 1.51 -4.83
CA PHE A 49 6.11 0.22 -4.42
C PHE A 49 4.88 -0.15 -5.26
N LEU A 50 3.90 0.74 -5.34
CA LEU A 50 2.67 0.51 -6.11
C LEU A 50 2.96 0.27 -7.60
N SER A 51 3.86 1.06 -8.21
CA SER A 51 4.23 0.89 -9.62
C SER A 51 4.90 -0.44 -9.95
N LEU A 52 5.38 -1.18 -8.94
CA LEU A 52 6.09 -2.45 -9.11
C LEU A 52 5.27 -3.65 -8.61
N LEU A 53 4.44 -3.48 -7.58
CA LEU A 53 3.76 -4.57 -6.86
C LEU A 53 2.35 -4.17 -6.35
N GLY A 54 1.74 -3.12 -6.88
CA GLY A 54 0.50 -2.55 -6.35
C GLY A 54 -0.80 -3.23 -6.81
N VAL A 55 -0.80 -4.06 -7.86
CA VAL A 55 -2.01 -4.71 -8.40
C VAL A 55 -2.04 -6.20 -8.03
N GLU A 56 -0.91 -6.89 -8.16
CA GLU A 56 -0.74 -8.29 -7.75
C GLU A 56 0.63 -8.46 -7.08
N SER A 57 0.67 -9.24 -6.01
CA SER A 57 1.88 -9.43 -5.18
C SER A 57 2.21 -10.90 -4.87
N GLY A 58 1.62 -11.85 -5.59
CA GLY A 58 1.74 -13.27 -5.28
C GLY A 58 1.31 -13.57 -3.83
N ASP A 59 2.15 -14.29 -3.09
CA ASP A 59 1.94 -14.64 -1.67
C ASP A 59 2.51 -13.61 -0.67
N PHE A 60 3.05 -12.48 -1.17
CA PHE A 60 3.58 -11.46 -0.28
C PHE A 60 2.46 -10.83 0.55
N LYS A 61 2.62 -10.91 1.88
CA LYS A 61 1.68 -10.34 2.87
C LYS A 61 0.26 -10.92 2.76
N GLU A 62 0.12 -12.21 2.40
CA GLU A 62 -1.18 -12.90 2.44
C GLU A 62 -1.90 -12.69 3.78
N GLY A 63 -3.20 -12.39 3.72
CA GLY A 63 -4.01 -12.01 4.89
C GLY A 63 -3.84 -10.56 5.34
N THR A 64 -3.19 -9.71 4.54
CA THR A 64 -3.07 -8.27 4.75
C THR A 64 -3.57 -7.54 3.51
N ASP A 65 -4.38 -6.52 3.70
CA ASP A 65 -4.82 -5.64 2.63
C ASP A 65 -3.77 -4.56 2.42
N LEU A 66 -3.23 -4.49 1.20
CA LEU A 66 -2.22 -3.50 0.81
C LEU A 66 -2.16 -3.20 -0.70
N LEU A 67 -3.05 -3.82 -1.50
CA LEU A 67 -3.05 -3.65 -2.95
C LEU A 67 -4.02 -2.55 -3.35
N PHE A 68 -3.87 -2.03 -4.56
CA PHE A 68 -4.65 -0.95 -5.13
C PHE A 68 -6.16 -1.14 -4.96
N LYS A 69 -6.64 -2.35 -5.23
CA LYS A 69 -8.06 -2.73 -5.09
C LYS A 69 -8.59 -2.59 -3.66
N ASP A 70 -7.72 -2.63 -2.66
CA ASP A 70 -8.08 -2.64 -1.25
C ASP A 70 -7.95 -1.24 -0.62
N ILE A 71 -7.30 -0.27 -1.28
CA ILE A 71 -6.97 1.04 -0.67
C ILE A 71 -8.20 1.80 -0.15
N ASN A 72 -9.32 1.75 -0.87
CA ASN A 72 -10.55 2.40 -0.43
C ASN A 72 -11.08 1.78 0.87
N ASP A 73 -11.09 0.46 0.93
CA ASP A 73 -11.54 -0.30 2.09
C ASP A 73 -10.56 -0.12 3.26
N ILE A 74 -9.25 -0.13 3.01
CA ILE A 74 -8.20 0.14 4.00
C ILE A 74 -8.43 1.50 4.66
N ASN A 75 -8.67 2.57 3.89
CA ASN A 75 -8.88 3.91 4.46
C ASN A 75 -10.17 3.99 5.26
N LYS A 76 -11.26 3.43 4.74
CA LYS A 76 -12.55 3.36 5.44
C LYS A 76 -12.44 2.59 6.76
N TYR A 77 -11.93 1.37 6.72
CA TYR A 77 -11.87 0.50 7.91
C TYR A 77 -10.82 0.96 8.92
N THR A 78 -9.74 1.63 8.51
CA THR A 78 -8.83 2.29 9.45
C THR A 78 -9.54 3.41 10.23
N ILE A 79 -10.39 4.20 9.57
CA ILE A 79 -11.19 5.23 10.23
C ILE A 79 -12.19 4.60 11.22
N GLU A 80 -12.91 3.55 10.79
CA GLU A 80 -13.83 2.81 11.67
C GLU A 80 -13.10 2.25 12.90
N LEU A 81 -11.95 1.59 12.70
CA LEU A 81 -11.12 1.05 13.78
C LEU A 81 -10.69 2.13 14.78
N MET A 82 -10.30 3.32 14.30
CA MET A 82 -9.96 4.45 15.18
C MET A 82 -11.16 4.91 15.99
N GLN A 83 -12.32 5.07 15.34
CA GLN A 83 -13.55 5.52 15.99
C GLN A 83 -14.04 4.53 17.07
N GLU A 84 -14.02 3.23 16.77
CA GLU A 84 -14.37 2.17 17.72
C GLU A 84 -13.48 2.18 18.97
N ASN A 85 -12.24 2.66 18.83
CA ASN A 85 -11.27 2.76 19.92
C ASN A 85 -11.16 4.18 20.52
N ASN A 86 -12.07 5.10 20.16
CA ASN A 86 -12.08 6.50 20.62
C ASN A 86 -10.78 7.26 20.30
N ILE A 87 -10.17 6.96 19.15
CA ILE A 87 -8.98 7.63 18.65
C ILE A 87 -9.40 8.74 17.68
N SER A 88 -8.88 9.96 17.90
CA SER A 88 -9.08 11.08 16.97
C SER A 88 -8.37 10.82 15.64
N ILE A 89 -9.08 11.03 14.53
CA ILE A 89 -8.54 10.85 13.18
C ILE A 89 -7.57 12.01 12.87
N PRO A 90 -6.30 11.73 12.54
CA PRO A 90 -5.36 12.76 12.13
C PRO A 90 -5.80 13.43 10.81
N VAL A 91 -5.60 14.75 10.70
CA VAL A 91 -5.80 15.47 9.45
C VAL A 91 -4.77 14.99 8.42
N GLY A 92 -5.20 14.80 7.18
CA GLY A 92 -4.33 14.34 6.09
C GLY A 92 -3.91 12.86 6.22
N MET A 93 -4.58 12.08 7.08
CA MET A 93 -4.28 10.65 7.20
C MET A 93 -4.59 9.90 5.91
N TYR A 94 -3.64 9.08 5.47
CA TYR A 94 -3.85 8.09 4.41
C TYR A 94 -3.33 6.72 4.84
N SER A 95 -4.24 5.75 4.94
CA SER A 95 -3.91 4.37 5.29
C SER A 95 -3.54 3.56 4.05
N PHE A 96 -2.43 2.85 4.11
CA PHE A 96 -1.91 2.05 2.99
C PHE A 96 -1.85 0.55 3.30
N LEU A 97 -2.11 0.18 4.56
CA LEU A 97 -2.11 -1.22 4.98
C LEU A 97 -3.13 -1.43 6.09
N LEU A 98 -3.92 -2.49 5.97
CA LEU A 98 -4.76 -3.00 7.05
C LEU A 98 -4.52 -4.51 7.21
N HIS A 99 -4.13 -4.92 8.40
CA HIS A 99 -3.93 -6.32 8.74
C HIS A 99 -5.13 -6.83 9.52
N GLN A 100 -5.93 -7.69 8.87
CA GLN A 100 -7.05 -8.42 9.46
C GLN A 100 -8.04 -7.56 10.26
N GLY A 101 -8.19 -6.29 9.91
CA GLY A 101 -9.13 -5.36 10.55
C GLY A 101 -8.73 -4.83 11.93
N TYR A 102 -7.55 -5.16 12.47
CA TYR A 102 -7.16 -4.74 13.83
C TYR A 102 -5.84 -3.96 13.92
N SER A 103 -5.06 -3.89 12.83
CA SER A 103 -3.82 -3.12 12.80
C SER A 103 -3.67 -2.41 11.46
N ALA A 104 -3.54 -1.09 11.49
CA ALA A 104 -3.38 -0.26 10.31
C ALA A 104 -2.03 0.46 10.28
N LEU A 105 -1.49 0.70 9.08
CA LEU A 105 -0.38 1.65 8.87
C LEU A 105 -0.85 2.75 7.93
N PHE A 106 -0.53 3.99 8.31
CA PHE A 106 -0.93 5.18 7.59
C PHE A 106 0.18 6.23 7.59
N PHE A 107 0.15 7.11 6.60
CA PHE A 107 0.92 8.35 6.58
C PHE A 107 0.11 9.47 7.22
N ILE A 108 0.84 10.45 7.74
CA ILE A 108 0.34 11.77 8.12
C ILE A 108 1.18 12.80 7.38
N GLU A 109 0.61 13.95 7.06
CA GLU A 109 1.34 15.10 6.49
C GLU A 109 2.43 15.63 7.44
#